data_AF-A0A430KLB4-F1
#
_entry.id   AF-A0A430KLB4-F1
#
_cell.length_a   1.000
_cell.length_b   1.000
_cell.length_c   1.000
_cell.angle_alpha   90.00
_cell.angle_beta   90.00
_cell.angle_gamma   90.00
#
_symmetry.space_group_name_H-M   'P 1'
#
loop_
_entity.id
_entity.type
_entity.pdbx_description
1 polymer ?
#
loop_
_entity_poly.entity_id
_entity_poly.type
_entity_poly.pdbx_seq_one_letter_code
_entity_poly.pdbx_strand_id
1 'polypeptide(L)'
;MSEDKYQITEKAQYLNLLILKDELQSFDTLLSEAITDADTWLSKLRATRGVFLTLNNVKDIADRLRINGSTEFTLSTRSLRKDLMFANHFRNRGIGHLNDILLKRAAQWSPQIFYESFKDNNSFKLIEAHRTIIESCINSYIDKDGRQKVFDTEIDLMYPPDAKQFYSYLSALVTKSVNWLNEASKIILSLIVHHTNEEIQELAAIAGQTNFDLKSESEFSYSIEEHRINFAETMKVLKERGTDPKILEVMREKFEI
;
A
#
# COMPACT_ATOMS: atom_id res chain seq x y z
N MET A 1 19.32 18.78 9.30
CA MET A 1 19.08 19.67 10.47
C MET A 1 17.65 20.21 10.53
N SER A 2 16.98 20.55 9.41
CA SER A 2 15.55 20.89 9.40
C SER A 2 14.64 19.65 9.31
N GLU A 3 14.93 18.70 8.44
CA GLU A 3 14.12 17.47 8.27
C GLU A 3 13.98 16.65 9.56
N ASP A 4 15.10 16.45 10.28
CA ASP A 4 15.14 15.73 11.56
C ASP A 4 14.36 16.45 12.66
N LYS A 5 14.40 17.80 12.69
CA LYS A 5 13.67 18.62 13.66
C LYS A 5 12.18 18.30 13.62
N TYR A 6 11.62 18.12 12.43
CA TYR A 6 10.19 17.82 12.25
C TYR A 6 9.90 16.33 12.11
N GLN A 7 10.90 15.46 12.23
CA GLN A 7 10.78 13.99 12.14
C GLN A 7 10.03 13.55 10.87
N ILE A 8 10.33 14.20 9.73
CA ILE A 8 9.63 13.95 8.46
C ILE A 8 9.82 12.50 8.03
N THR A 9 11.02 11.95 8.19
CA THR A 9 11.32 10.56 7.86
C THR A 9 10.48 9.58 8.68
N GLU A 10 10.40 9.71 10.01
CA GLU A 10 9.60 8.85 10.87
C GLU A 10 8.10 8.98 10.56
N LYS A 11 7.62 10.19 10.30
CA LYS A 11 6.22 10.44 9.92
C LYS A 11 5.88 9.81 8.58
N ALA A 12 6.76 9.91 7.59
CA ALA A 12 6.58 9.27 6.29
C ALA A 12 6.56 7.73 6.42
N GLN A 13 7.43 7.17 7.26
CA GLN A 13 7.42 5.73 7.57
C GLN A 13 6.12 5.32 8.26
N TYR A 14 5.65 6.10 9.24
CA TYR A 14 4.38 5.85 9.93
C TYR A 14 3.18 5.88 8.97
N LEU A 15 3.11 6.88 8.09
CA LEU A 15 2.06 6.98 7.06
C LEU A 15 2.05 5.76 6.15
N ASN A 16 3.23 5.31 5.70
CA ASN A 16 3.34 4.12 4.86
C ASN A 16 2.82 2.86 5.59
N LEU A 17 3.25 2.63 6.84
CA LEU A 17 2.77 1.49 7.64
C LEU A 17 1.25 1.54 7.88
N LEU A 18 0.71 2.74 8.12
CA LEU A 18 -0.72 2.96 8.35
C LEU A 18 -1.55 2.60 7.11
N ILE A 19 -1.15 3.10 5.93
CA ILE A 19 -1.85 2.84 4.67
C ILE A 19 -1.78 1.35 4.30
N LEU A 20 -0.60 0.73 4.40
CA LEU A 20 -0.45 -0.70 4.08
C LEU A 20 -1.30 -1.58 4.99
N LYS A 21 -1.45 -1.20 6.27
CA LYS A 21 -2.30 -1.92 7.21
C LYS A 21 -3.77 -1.81 6.81
N ASP A 22 -4.24 -0.60 6.54
CA ASP A 22 -5.63 -0.34 6.12
C ASP A 22 -5.98 -1.10 4.84
N GLU A 23 -5.12 -1.03 3.82
CA GLU A 23 -5.30 -1.76 2.57
C GLU A 23 -5.41 -3.28 2.78
N LEU A 24 -4.52 -3.87 3.57
CA LEU A 24 -4.57 -5.30 3.85
C LEU A 24 -5.85 -5.70 4.58
N GLN A 25 -6.32 -4.90 5.55
CA GLN A 25 -7.57 -5.17 6.27
C GLN A 25 -8.80 -5.03 5.36
N SER A 26 -8.79 -4.06 4.45
CA SER A 26 -9.82 -3.87 3.44
C SER A 26 -9.90 -5.07 2.49
N PHE A 27 -8.76 -5.53 1.97
CA PHE A 27 -8.71 -6.73 1.13
C PHE A 27 -9.08 -8.00 1.89
N ASP A 28 -8.67 -8.17 3.15
CA ASP A 28 -9.04 -9.34 3.96
C ASP A 28 -10.57 -9.44 4.14
N THR A 29 -11.23 -8.29 4.31
CA THR A 29 -12.69 -8.20 4.37
C THR A 29 -13.31 -8.71 3.07
N LEU A 30 -12.89 -8.16 1.92
CA LEU A 30 -13.37 -8.59 0.59
C LEU A 30 -13.07 -10.06 0.29
N LEU A 31 -11.91 -10.55 0.71
CA LEU A 31 -11.50 -11.94 0.53
C LEU A 31 -12.30 -12.90 1.40
N SER A 32 -12.87 -12.43 2.52
CA SER A 32 -13.69 -13.23 3.43
C SER A 32 -15.15 -13.33 2.99
N GLU A 33 -15.60 -12.49 2.06
CA GLU A 33 -16.96 -12.52 1.54
C GLU A 33 -17.28 -13.84 0.83
N ALA A 34 -18.53 -14.28 1.00
CA ALA A 34 -19.06 -15.45 0.30
C ALA A 34 -19.26 -15.13 -1.19
N ILE A 35 -18.94 -16.10 -2.04
CA ILE A 35 -19.21 -15.99 -3.47
C ILE A 35 -20.68 -16.36 -3.70
N THR A 36 -21.50 -15.37 -4.06
CA THR A 36 -22.93 -15.57 -4.33
C THR A 36 -23.25 -15.51 -5.82
N ASP A 37 -22.41 -14.85 -6.60
CA ASP A 37 -22.61 -14.57 -8.01
C ASP A 37 -21.28 -14.26 -8.72
N ALA A 38 -21.35 -13.93 -10.01
CA ALA A 38 -20.19 -13.61 -10.83
C ALA A 38 -19.46 -12.33 -10.38
N ASP A 39 -20.18 -11.33 -9.89
CA ASP A 39 -19.60 -10.03 -9.52
C ASP A 39 -18.83 -10.10 -8.19
N THR A 40 -19.38 -10.83 -7.22
CA THR A 40 -18.70 -11.15 -5.96
C THR A 40 -17.48 -12.03 -6.19
N TRP A 41 -17.55 -12.99 -7.11
CA TRP A 41 -16.38 -13.79 -7.50
C TRP A 41 -15.29 -12.94 -8.15
N LEU A 42 -15.66 -12.10 -9.13
CA LEU A 42 -14.73 -11.21 -9.80
C LEU A 42 -14.08 -10.22 -8.82
N SER A 43 -14.85 -9.70 -7.87
CA SER A 43 -14.37 -8.84 -6.79
C SER A 43 -13.35 -9.56 -5.90
N LYS A 44 -13.63 -10.80 -5.50
CA LYS A 44 -12.68 -11.63 -4.75
C LYS A 44 -11.38 -11.86 -5.52
N LEU A 45 -11.44 -12.17 -6.81
CA LEU A 45 -10.24 -12.37 -7.65
C LEU A 45 -9.44 -11.08 -7.85
N ARG A 46 -10.10 -9.92 -7.95
CA ARG A 46 -9.45 -8.60 -7.97
C ARG A 46 -8.76 -8.32 -6.64
N ALA A 47 -9.44 -8.57 -5.52
CA ALA A 47 -8.89 -8.43 -4.18
C ALA A 47 -7.68 -9.34 -3.97
N THR A 48 -7.69 -10.58 -4.48
CA THR A 48 -6.53 -11.49 -4.44
C THR A 48 -5.31 -10.87 -5.09
N ARG A 49 -5.46 -10.24 -6.27
CA ARG A 49 -4.34 -9.54 -6.92
C ARG A 49 -3.92 -8.30 -6.14
N GLY A 50 -4.87 -7.51 -5.65
CA GLY A 50 -4.61 -6.33 -4.82
C GLY A 50 -3.79 -6.67 -3.58
N VAL A 51 -4.19 -7.71 -2.84
CA VAL A 51 -3.52 -8.10 -1.59
C VAL A 51 -2.07 -8.51 -1.83
N PHE A 52 -1.75 -9.20 -2.93
CA PHE A 52 -0.35 -9.56 -3.23
C PHE A 52 0.51 -8.35 -3.60
N LEU A 53 -0.08 -7.32 -4.21
CA LEU A 53 0.62 -6.05 -4.44
C LEU A 53 0.95 -5.38 -3.10
N THR A 54 -0.04 -5.24 -2.22
CA THR A 54 0.16 -4.64 -0.89
C THR A 54 1.12 -5.47 -0.05
N LEU A 55 1.03 -6.81 -0.05
CA LEU A 55 1.99 -7.70 0.61
C LEU A 55 3.42 -7.54 0.08
N ASN A 56 3.60 -7.32 -1.23
CA ASN A 56 4.92 -6.97 -1.76
C ASN A 56 5.41 -5.63 -1.21
N ASN A 57 4.53 -4.62 -1.11
CA ASN A 57 4.91 -3.34 -0.52
C ASN A 57 5.26 -3.50 0.98
N VAL A 58 4.57 -4.37 1.72
CA VAL A 58 4.95 -4.76 3.10
C VAL A 58 6.35 -5.37 3.12
N LYS A 59 6.68 -6.23 2.15
CA LYS A 59 8.03 -6.80 2.05
C LYS A 59 9.08 -5.70 1.84
N ASP A 60 8.81 -4.77 0.92
CA ASP A 60 9.74 -3.71 0.57
C ASP A 60 9.97 -2.74 1.74
N ILE A 61 8.94 -2.42 2.53
CA ILE A 61 9.13 -1.63 3.75
C ILE A 61 9.81 -2.46 4.83
N ALA A 62 9.43 -3.74 5.01
CA ALA A 62 10.06 -4.61 5.99
C ALA A 62 11.56 -4.77 5.71
N ASP A 63 12.01 -4.82 4.46
CA ASP A 63 13.43 -4.93 4.08
C ASP A 63 14.21 -3.63 4.33
N ARG A 64 13.60 -2.48 4.06
CA ARG A 64 14.26 -1.16 4.15
C ARG A 64 14.25 -0.58 5.56
N LEU A 65 13.13 -0.74 6.27
CA LEU A 65 12.90 -0.11 7.56
C LEU A 65 13.71 -0.82 8.65
N ARG A 66 14.49 -0.02 9.39
CA ARG A 66 15.28 -0.50 10.53
C ARG A 66 14.61 -0.03 11.82
N ILE A 67 13.73 -0.86 12.36
CA ILE A 67 13.08 -0.60 13.65
C ILE A 67 13.87 -1.27 14.76
N ASN A 68 14.30 -0.47 15.74
CA ASN A 68 14.89 -0.96 16.98
C ASN A 68 13.77 -1.45 17.93
N GLY A 69 13.21 -2.61 17.61
CA GLY A 69 12.16 -3.25 18.42
C GLY A 69 12.71 -4.29 19.40
N SER A 70 11.80 -5.00 20.06
CA SER A 70 12.16 -6.15 20.91
C SER A 70 12.83 -7.27 20.10
N THR A 71 13.49 -8.21 20.80
CA THR A 71 14.03 -9.42 20.17
C THR A 71 12.94 -10.20 19.43
N GLU A 72 11.74 -10.28 20.01
CA GLU A 72 10.59 -10.93 19.40
C GLU A 72 10.17 -10.24 18.10
N PHE A 73 10.09 -8.91 18.08
CA PHE A 73 9.79 -8.15 16.86
C PHE A 73 10.86 -8.37 15.78
N THR A 74 12.13 -8.45 16.17
CA THR A 74 13.23 -8.72 15.23
C THR A 74 13.10 -10.10 14.60
N LEU A 75 12.75 -11.11 15.40
CA LEU A 75 12.51 -12.48 14.92
C LEU A 75 11.27 -12.55 14.01
N SER A 76 10.18 -11.89 14.40
CA SER A 76 8.95 -11.85 13.59
C SER A 76 9.19 -11.16 12.24
N THR A 77 9.96 -10.06 12.23
CA THR A 77 10.37 -9.36 10.99
C THR A 77 11.15 -10.29 10.06
N ARG A 78 12.15 -11.02 10.58
CA ARG A 78 12.94 -11.96 9.77
C ARG A 78 12.10 -13.09 9.20
N SER A 79 11.16 -13.61 10.00
CA SER A 79 10.24 -14.65 9.56
C SER A 79 9.28 -14.13 8.49
N LEU A 80 8.66 -12.97 8.70
CA LEU A 80 7.74 -12.36 7.75
C LEU A 80 8.40 -12.08 6.39
N ARG A 81 9.63 -11.55 6.37
CA ARG A 81 10.37 -11.30 5.11
C ARG A 81 10.52 -12.56 4.26
N LYS A 82 10.73 -13.73 4.89
CA LYS A 82 10.82 -15.02 4.19
C LYS A 82 9.48 -15.43 3.59
N ASP A 83 8.39 -15.30 4.35
CA ASP A 83 7.05 -15.67 3.90
C ASP A 83 6.57 -14.77 2.75
N LEU A 84 6.94 -13.48 2.78
CA LEU A 84 6.60 -12.52 1.73
C LEU A 84 7.37 -12.72 0.42
N MET A 85 8.33 -13.65 0.35
CA MET A 85 9.04 -13.95 -0.91
C MET A 85 8.10 -14.43 -2.01
N PHE A 86 7.01 -15.10 -1.65
CA PHE A 86 6.00 -15.51 -2.62
C PHE A 86 5.20 -14.30 -3.15
N ALA A 87 4.90 -13.31 -2.31
CA ALA A 87 4.23 -12.07 -2.74
C ALA A 87 5.09 -11.28 -3.75
N ASN A 88 6.40 -11.23 -3.53
CA ASN A 88 7.33 -10.62 -4.50
C ASN A 88 7.35 -11.34 -5.84
N HIS A 89 7.34 -12.68 -5.85
CA HIS A 89 7.19 -13.43 -7.10
C HIS A 89 5.87 -13.08 -7.81
N PHE A 90 4.76 -13.09 -7.06
CA PHE A 90 3.44 -12.78 -7.57
C PHE A 90 3.38 -11.38 -8.19
N ARG A 91 3.91 -10.36 -7.51
CA ARG A 91 4.00 -8.98 -8.02
C ARG A 91 4.80 -8.92 -9.32
N ASN A 92 5.97 -9.55 -9.37
CA ASN A 92 6.86 -9.46 -10.54
C ASN A 92 6.33 -10.19 -11.77
N ARG A 93 5.47 -11.20 -11.60
CA ARG A 93 4.94 -12.01 -12.71
C ARG A 93 3.51 -11.61 -13.12
N GLY A 94 2.62 -11.34 -12.17
CA GLY A 94 1.18 -11.23 -12.40
C GLY A 94 0.52 -9.88 -12.17
N ILE A 95 1.26 -8.90 -11.62
CA ILE A 95 0.67 -7.60 -11.24
C ILE A 95 1.47 -6.43 -11.80
N GLY A 96 2.76 -6.29 -11.42
CA GLY A 96 3.57 -5.12 -11.75
C GLY A 96 3.76 -4.93 -13.26
N HIS A 97 4.04 -6.02 -13.96
CA HIS A 97 3.94 -6.12 -15.41
C HIS A 97 3.30 -7.46 -15.74
N LEU A 98 2.23 -7.47 -16.53
CA LEU A 98 1.66 -8.72 -17.03
C LEU A 98 2.68 -9.37 -17.96
N ASN A 99 3.41 -10.37 -17.44
CA ASN A 99 4.49 -11.01 -18.17
C ASN A 99 3.93 -11.80 -19.38
N ASP A 100 4.47 -11.57 -20.57
CA ASP A 100 3.99 -12.21 -21.81
C ASP A 100 4.05 -13.74 -21.75
N ILE A 101 5.11 -14.32 -21.17
CA ILE A 101 5.22 -15.77 -21.00
C ILE A 101 4.11 -16.25 -20.06
N LEU A 102 3.87 -15.56 -18.95
CA LEU A 102 2.77 -15.88 -18.02
C LEU A 102 1.41 -15.82 -18.73
N LEU A 103 1.15 -14.79 -19.54
CA LEU A 103 -0.11 -14.66 -20.29
C LEU A 103 -0.30 -15.80 -21.29
N LYS A 104 0.77 -16.23 -21.98
CA LYS A 104 0.73 -17.41 -22.86
C LYS A 104 0.44 -18.68 -22.08
N ARG A 105 1.02 -18.85 -20.89
CA ARG A 105 0.70 -19.99 -20.01
C ARG A 105 -0.74 -19.93 -19.50
N ALA A 106 -1.24 -18.75 -19.17
CA ALA A 106 -2.63 -18.57 -18.78
C ALA A 106 -3.57 -18.96 -19.94
N ALA A 107 -3.33 -18.45 -21.15
CA ALA A 107 -4.11 -18.84 -22.33
C ALA A 107 -4.07 -20.35 -22.62
N GLN A 108 -2.95 -21.02 -22.34
CA GLN A 108 -2.82 -22.47 -22.42
C GLN A 108 -3.58 -23.19 -21.29
N TRP A 109 -3.57 -22.66 -20.08
CA TRP A 109 -4.17 -23.25 -18.88
C TRP A 109 -5.70 -23.17 -18.87
N SER A 110 -6.26 -22.08 -19.40
CA SER A 110 -7.71 -21.88 -19.54
C SER A 110 -8.09 -21.62 -21.01
N PRO A 111 -8.12 -22.65 -21.87
CA PRO A 111 -8.58 -22.49 -23.25
C PRO A 111 -10.06 -22.11 -23.32
N GLN A 112 -10.87 -22.42 -22.29
CA GLN A 112 -12.30 -22.13 -22.24
C GLN A 112 -12.65 -20.64 -22.32
N ILE A 113 -11.71 -19.74 -21.98
CA ILE A 113 -11.91 -18.29 -22.13
C ILE A 113 -12.18 -17.90 -23.60
N PHE A 114 -11.73 -18.72 -24.55
CA PHE A 114 -11.88 -18.52 -25.99
C PHE A 114 -12.94 -19.44 -26.62
N TYR A 115 -13.78 -20.08 -25.81
CA TYR A 115 -14.85 -20.94 -26.33
C TYR A 115 -15.97 -20.10 -26.98
N GLU A 116 -16.43 -20.52 -28.16
CA GLU A 116 -17.36 -19.72 -28.99
C GLU A 116 -18.66 -19.36 -28.24
N SER A 117 -19.17 -20.24 -27.38
CA SER A 117 -20.41 -19.98 -26.62
C SER A 117 -20.27 -18.86 -25.58
N PHE A 118 -19.05 -18.47 -25.20
CA PHE A 118 -18.78 -17.38 -24.26
C PHE A 118 -18.20 -16.14 -24.92
N LYS A 119 -18.19 -16.08 -26.25
CA LYS A 119 -17.59 -15.00 -27.03
C LYS A 119 -18.12 -13.61 -26.67
N ASP A 120 -19.38 -13.47 -26.30
CA ASP A 120 -19.97 -12.18 -25.91
C ASP A 120 -20.17 -12.03 -24.39
N ASN A 121 -19.73 -13.02 -23.60
CA ASN A 121 -19.85 -12.99 -22.14
C ASN A 121 -18.60 -12.36 -21.49
N ASN A 122 -18.61 -11.04 -21.35
CA ASN A 122 -17.49 -10.30 -20.74
C ASN A 122 -17.23 -10.66 -19.27
N SER A 123 -18.28 -10.92 -18.49
CA SER A 123 -18.14 -11.27 -17.06
C SER A 123 -17.37 -12.59 -16.90
N PHE A 124 -17.77 -13.62 -17.64
CA PHE A 124 -17.06 -14.90 -17.70
C PHE A 124 -15.59 -14.73 -18.11
N LYS A 125 -15.34 -13.98 -19.18
CA LYS A 125 -13.96 -13.74 -19.65
C LYS A 125 -13.09 -13.06 -18.61
N LEU A 126 -13.63 -12.08 -17.88
CA LEU A 126 -12.90 -11.38 -16.83
C LEU A 126 -12.60 -12.31 -15.65
N ILE A 127 -13.58 -13.10 -15.21
CA ILE A 127 -13.38 -14.09 -14.14
C ILE A 127 -12.29 -15.09 -14.55
N GLU A 128 -12.41 -15.68 -15.73
CA GLU A 128 -11.44 -16.66 -16.22
C GLU A 128 -10.05 -16.05 -16.41
N ALA A 129 -9.94 -14.84 -16.95
CA ALA A 129 -8.66 -14.15 -17.09
C ALA A 129 -7.99 -13.92 -15.74
N HIS A 130 -8.73 -13.41 -14.75
CA HIS A 130 -8.19 -13.18 -13.41
C HIS A 130 -7.80 -14.48 -12.71
N ARG A 131 -8.69 -15.48 -12.69
CA ARG A 131 -8.46 -16.80 -12.08
C ARG A 131 -7.21 -17.46 -12.65
N THR A 132 -7.13 -17.52 -13.97
CA THR A 132 -6.04 -18.20 -14.69
C THR A 132 -4.70 -17.48 -14.51
N ILE A 133 -4.68 -16.14 -14.48
CA ILE A 133 -3.46 -15.38 -14.16
C ILE A 133 -3.00 -15.67 -12.73
N ILE A 134 -3.92 -15.71 -11.76
CA ILE A 134 -3.62 -16.02 -10.36
C ILE A 134 -3.01 -17.42 -10.25
N GLU A 135 -3.66 -18.44 -10.81
CA GLU A 135 -3.18 -19.83 -10.81
C GLU A 135 -1.82 -19.95 -11.51
N SER A 136 -1.65 -19.32 -12.67
CA SER A 136 -0.36 -19.30 -13.38
C SER A 136 0.75 -18.66 -12.53
N CYS A 137 0.44 -17.63 -11.73
CA CYS A 137 1.41 -17.03 -10.83
C CYS A 137 1.78 -17.97 -9.68
N ILE A 138 0.78 -18.64 -9.09
CA ILE A 138 0.98 -19.61 -8.01
C ILE A 138 1.84 -20.77 -8.50
N ASN A 139 1.43 -21.38 -9.61
CA ASN A 139 2.01 -22.61 -10.12
C ASN A 139 3.37 -22.39 -10.81
N SER A 140 3.71 -21.16 -11.19
CA SER A 140 5.05 -20.82 -11.69
C SER A 140 6.07 -20.58 -10.57
N TYR A 141 5.67 -20.58 -9.30
CA TYR A 141 6.59 -20.45 -8.17
C TYR A 141 7.17 -21.80 -7.77
N ILE A 142 8.01 -22.36 -8.65
CA ILE A 142 8.59 -23.69 -8.53
C ILE A 142 10.04 -23.68 -8.05
N ASP A 143 10.47 -24.78 -7.43
CA ASP A 143 11.86 -25.03 -7.07
C ASP A 143 12.66 -25.62 -8.26
N LYS A 144 13.91 -26.00 -7.99
CA LYS A 144 14.82 -26.60 -8.97
C LYS A 144 14.36 -27.97 -9.48
N ASP A 145 13.52 -28.66 -8.70
CA ASP A 145 13.02 -30.00 -8.99
C ASP A 145 11.63 -29.92 -9.66
N GLY A 146 11.13 -28.71 -9.93
CA GLY A 146 9.87 -28.43 -10.60
C GLY A 146 8.65 -28.43 -9.67
N ARG A 147 8.83 -28.51 -8.35
CA ARG A 147 7.73 -28.54 -7.38
C ARG A 147 7.32 -27.15 -6.92
N GLN A 148 6.04 -26.94 -6.67
CA GLN A 148 5.52 -25.66 -6.20
C GLN A 148 6.02 -25.38 -4.77
N LYS A 149 6.69 -24.24 -4.56
CA LYS A 149 7.49 -23.98 -3.35
C LYS A 149 6.73 -23.75 -2.04
N VAL A 150 5.42 -23.51 -2.11
CA VAL A 150 4.55 -23.16 -0.96
C VAL A 150 3.59 -24.29 -0.62
N PHE A 151 3.04 -24.95 -1.64
CA PHE A 151 1.96 -25.92 -1.56
C PHE A 151 2.42 -27.35 -1.92
N ASP A 152 3.62 -27.53 -2.48
CA ASP A 152 4.20 -28.80 -2.97
C ASP A 152 3.40 -29.46 -4.12
N THR A 153 2.29 -28.85 -4.53
CA THR A 153 1.42 -29.25 -5.64
C THR A 153 0.99 -28.03 -6.45
N GLU A 154 0.54 -28.27 -7.68
CA GLU A 154 -0.21 -27.28 -8.45
C GLU A 154 -1.54 -26.96 -7.74
N ILE A 155 -1.95 -25.70 -7.82
CA ILE A 155 -3.20 -25.18 -7.29
C ILE A 155 -4.18 -24.92 -8.43
N ASP A 156 -5.37 -25.51 -8.33
CA ASP A 156 -6.54 -25.19 -9.15
C ASP A 156 -7.63 -24.52 -8.29
N LEU A 157 -7.96 -23.26 -8.53
CA LEU A 157 -8.97 -22.54 -7.74
C LEU A 157 -10.40 -23.02 -8.01
N MET A 158 -10.61 -23.82 -9.06
CA MET A 158 -11.89 -24.49 -9.30
C MET A 158 -12.02 -25.76 -8.47
N TYR A 159 -10.92 -26.33 -7.98
CA TYR A 159 -10.93 -27.45 -7.06
C TYR A 159 -11.04 -26.96 -5.61
N PRO A 160 -12.14 -27.25 -4.88
CA PRO A 160 -12.40 -26.64 -3.58
C PRO A 160 -11.30 -26.87 -2.51
N PRO A 161 -10.65 -28.04 -2.41
CA PRO A 161 -9.54 -28.24 -1.49
C PRO A 161 -8.33 -27.33 -1.76
N ASP A 162 -7.94 -27.15 -3.02
CA ASP A 162 -6.81 -26.29 -3.40
C ASP A 162 -7.14 -24.82 -3.18
N ALA A 163 -8.35 -24.40 -3.57
CA ALA A 163 -8.84 -23.06 -3.29
C ALA A 163 -8.80 -22.78 -1.77
N LYS A 164 -9.27 -23.72 -0.94
CA LYS A 164 -9.22 -23.61 0.52
C LYS A 164 -7.78 -23.52 1.02
N GLN A 165 -6.87 -24.36 0.51
CA GLN A 165 -5.45 -24.34 0.90
C GLN A 165 -4.82 -22.97 0.60
N PHE A 166 -5.01 -22.46 -0.62
CA PHE A 166 -4.49 -21.19 -1.06
C PHE A 166 -5.04 -20.00 -0.25
N TYR A 167 -6.38 -19.90 -0.10
CA TYR A 167 -6.98 -18.79 0.65
C TYR A 167 -6.70 -18.87 2.16
N SER A 168 -6.55 -20.07 2.73
CA SER A 168 -6.11 -20.22 4.12
C SER A 168 -4.67 -19.74 4.32
N TYR A 169 -3.77 -20.08 3.39
CA TYR A 169 -2.40 -19.55 3.37
C TYR A 169 -2.40 -18.02 3.27
N LEU A 170 -3.19 -17.47 2.34
CA LEU A 170 -3.25 -16.04 2.09
C LEU A 170 -3.75 -15.28 3.33
N SER A 171 -4.82 -15.76 3.96
CA SER A 171 -5.37 -15.18 5.20
C SER A 171 -4.36 -15.21 6.35
N ALA A 172 -3.62 -16.32 6.51
CA ALA A 172 -2.55 -16.42 7.52
C ALA A 172 -1.41 -15.40 7.26
N LEU A 173 -1.00 -15.25 5.99
CA LEU A 173 0.03 -14.30 5.60
C LEU A 173 -0.42 -12.83 5.81
N VAL A 174 -1.67 -12.52 5.47
CA VAL A 174 -2.27 -11.20 5.70
C VAL A 174 -2.34 -10.90 7.19
N THR A 175 -2.85 -11.82 8.00
CA THR A 175 -2.91 -11.69 9.47
C THR A 175 -1.52 -11.42 10.06
N LYS A 176 -0.51 -12.20 9.64
CA LYS A 176 0.87 -12.02 10.08
C LYS A 176 1.43 -10.65 9.69
N SER A 177 1.14 -10.19 8.48
CA SER A 177 1.57 -8.89 7.97
C SER A 177 0.91 -7.74 8.71
N VAL A 178 -0.41 -7.80 8.95
CA VAL A 178 -1.17 -6.82 9.73
C VAL A 178 -0.65 -6.73 11.16
N ASN A 179 -0.37 -7.87 11.81
CA ASN A 179 0.20 -7.88 13.15
C ASN A 179 1.58 -7.20 13.18
N TRP A 180 2.44 -7.51 12.21
CA TRP A 180 3.74 -6.86 12.10
C TRP A 180 3.63 -5.35 11.86
N LEU A 181 2.76 -4.93 10.93
CA LEU A 181 2.50 -3.51 10.64
C LEU A 181 1.98 -2.78 11.89
N ASN A 182 1.09 -3.42 12.66
CA ASN A 182 0.55 -2.85 13.88
C ASN A 182 1.64 -2.58 14.93
N GLU A 183 2.52 -3.56 15.17
CA GLU A 183 3.62 -3.40 16.12
C GLU A 183 4.67 -2.40 15.60
N ALA A 184 5.01 -2.46 14.32
CA ALA A 184 5.90 -1.50 13.67
C ALA A 184 5.38 -0.06 13.81
N SER A 185 4.10 0.17 13.51
CA SER A 185 3.45 1.47 13.62
C SER A 185 3.46 1.99 15.06
N LYS A 186 3.20 1.14 16.06
CA LYS A 186 3.29 1.53 17.48
C LYS A 186 4.69 1.99 17.86
N ILE A 187 5.72 1.25 17.45
CA ILE A 187 7.11 1.59 17.75
C ILE A 187 7.46 2.94 17.10
N ILE A 188 7.20 3.11 15.81
CA ILE A 188 7.50 4.37 15.11
C ILE A 188 6.69 5.54 15.72
N LEU A 189 5.40 5.36 15.97
CA LEU A 189 4.56 6.39 16.56
C LEU A 189 5.05 6.84 17.94
N SER A 190 5.58 5.92 18.75
CA SER A 190 6.16 6.26 20.06
C SER A 190 7.41 7.14 19.99
N LEU A 191 8.07 7.19 18.82
CA LEU A 191 9.22 8.05 18.57
C LEU A 191 8.79 9.43 18.05
N ILE A 192 7.56 9.58 17.54
CA ILE A 192 7.07 10.82 16.95
C ILE A 192 6.58 11.77 18.05
N VAL A 193 7.21 12.95 18.11
CA VAL A 193 6.76 14.09 18.90
C VAL A 193 5.52 14.68 18.22
N HIS A 194 4.44 14.79 19.01
CA HIS A 194 3.19 15.38 18.58
C HIS A 194 3.19 16.86 18.91
N HIS A 195 2.61 17.64 18.00
CA HIS A 195 2.74 19.09 17.99
C HIS A 195 1.57 19.77 18.69
N THR A 196 1.85 20.90 19.34
CA THR A 196 0.82 21.80 19.88
C THR A 196 0.18 22.64 18.77
N ASN A 197 -0.89 23.38 19.10
CA ASN A 197 -1.54 24.27 18.13
C ASN A 197 -0.60 25.36 17.61
N GLU A 198 0.32 25.82 18.46
CA GLU A 198 1.30 26.86 18.14
C GLU A 198 2.36 26.31 17.17
N GLU A 199 2.85 25.09 17.40
CA GLU A 199 3.84 24.42 16.52
C GLU A 199 3.26 24.06 15.15
N ILE A 200 1.94 23.84 15.06
CA ILE A 200 1.25 23.59 13.79
C ILE A 200 1.33 24.79 12.83
N GLN A 201 1.42 26.02 13.33
CA GLN A 201 1.54 27.20 12.46
C GLN A 201 2.88 27.22 11.70
N GLU A 202 3.97 26.93 12.41
CA GLU A 202 5.30 26.77 11.80
C GLU A 202 5.30 25.64 10.75
N LEU A 203 4.68 24.50 11.07
CA LEU A 203 4.57 23.37 10.15
C LEU A 203 3.67 23.67 8.95
N ALA A 204 2.64 24.51 9.11
CA ALA A 204 1.79 24.94 8.00
C ALA A 204 2.58 25.80 7.00
N ALA A 205 3.51 26.64 7.49
CA ALA A 205 4.42 27.38 6.62
C ALA A 205 5.34 26.43 5.83
N ILE A 206 5.91 25.43 6.50
CA ILE A 206 6.73 24.38 5.83
C ILE A 206 5.89 23.58 4.82
N ALA A 207 4.66 23.21 5.18
CA ALA A 207 3.75 22.52 4.27
C ALA A 207 3.45 23.36 3.01
N GLY A 208 3.36 24.69 3.14
CA GLY A 208 3.21 25.61 2.01
C GLY A 208 4.40 25.60 1.04
N GLN A 209 5.58 25.18 1.50
CA GLN A 209 6.80 25.04 0.68
C GLN A 209 6.91 23.67 0.01
N THR A 210 5.91 22.79 0.17
CA THR A 210 5.99 21.41 -0.37
C THR A 210 6.25 21.43 -1.86
N ASN A 211 7.40 20.88 -2.25
CA ASN A 211 7.77 20.67 -3.62
C ASN A 211 7.33 19.28 -4.08
N PHE A 212 6.36 19.23 -4.98
CA PHE A 212 5.82 17.97 -5.50
C PHE A 212 6.68 17.35 -6.62
N ASP A 213 7.77 18.00 -7.06
CA ASP A 213 8.76 17.36 -7.94
C ASP A 213 9.66 16.41 -7.14
N LEU A 214 9.31 15.12 -7.16
CA LEU A 214 10.01 14.04 -6.47
C LEU A 214 11.47 13.82 -6.90
N LYS A 215 11.95 14.51 -7.94
CA LYS A 215 13.35 14.45 -8.39
C LYS A 215 14.22 15.55 -7.79
N SER A 216 13.60 16.53 -7.13
CA SER A 216 14.27 17.68 -6.54
C SER A 216 14.28 17.58 -5.01
N GLU A 217 15.21 18.29 -4.38
CA GLU A 217 15.30 18.32 -2.93
C GLU A 217 14.09 19.04 -2.31
N SER A 218 13.69 18.60 -1.13
CA SER A 218 12.63 19.24 -0.35
C SER A 218 13.23 20.27 0.61
N GLU A 219 12.57 21.41 0.73
CA GLU A 219 12.92 22.44 1.71
C GLU A 219 12.07 22.26 2.97
N PHE A 220 12.73 22.31 4.13
CA PHE A 220 12.07 22.14 5.43
C PHE A 220 12.42 23.24 6.42
N SER A 221 13.14 24.29 5.99
CA SER A 221 13.47 25.41 6.88
C SER A 221 12.29 26.33 7.11
N TYR A 222 12.24 26.88 8.32
CA TYR A 222 11.29 27.91 8.71
C TYR A 222 12.02 29.14 9.22
N SER A 223 11.62 30.31 8.71
CA SER A 223 12.09 31.62 9.14
C SER A 223 10.90 32.46 9.56
N ILE A 224 10.88 32.87 10.83
CA ILE A 224 9.80 33.73 11.34
C ILE A 224 9.80 35.11 10.68
N GLU A 225 10.98 35.60 10.30
CA GLU A 225 11.11 36.89 9.61
C GLU A 225 10.53 36.81 8.19
N GLU A 226 10.83 35.72 7.48
CA GLU A 226 10.27 35.46 6.15
C GLU A 226 8.75 35.23 6.21
N HIS A 227 8.28 34.54 7.25
CA HIS A 227 6.84 34.38 7.54
C HIS A 227 6.15 35.74 7.70
N ARG A 228 6.73 36.64 8.50
CA ARG A 228 6.18 37.99 8.70
C ARG A 228 6.11 38.79 7.40
N ILE A 229 7.15 38.73 6.58
CA ILE A 229 7.20 39.39 5.28
C ILE A 229 6.12 38.83 4.35
N ASN A 230 6.09 37.50 4.18
CA ASN A 230 5.13 36.83 3.29
C ASN A 230 3.67 37.04 3.74
N PHE A 231 3.42 37.03 5.05
CA PHE A 231 2.10 37.31 5.61
C PHE A 231 1.69 38.77 5.35
N ALA A 232 2.57 39.74 5.60
CA ALA A 232 2.29 41.15 5.33
C ALA A 232 2.01 41.42 3.84
N GLU A 233 2.76 40.81 2.94
CA GLU A 233 2.53 40.89 1.49
C GLU A 233 1.19 40.25 1.10
N THR A 234 0.88 39.06 1.63
CA THR A 234 -0.39 38.37 1.40
C THR A 234 -1.57 39.22 1.86
N MET A 235 -1.49 39.80 3.06
CA MET A 235 -2.51 40.68 3.62
C MET A 235 -2.72 41.94 2.78
N LYS A 236 -1.65 42.51 2.22
CA LYS A 236 -1.72 43.64 1.29
C LYS A 236 -2.45 43.24 0.01
N VAL A 237 -2.07 42.13 -0.62
CA VAL A 237 -2.71 41.63 -1.86
C VAL A 237 -4.19 41.32 -1.65
N LEU A 238 -4.54 40.65 -0.54
CA LEU A 238 -5.95 40.34 -0.22
C LEU A 238 -6.77 41.61 -0.02
N LYS A 239 -6.22 42.64 0.63
CA LYS A 239 -6.88 43.94 0.80
C LYS A 239 -7.08 44.64 -0.55
N GLU A 240 -6.06 44.64 -1.42
CA GLU A 240 -6.16 45.22 -2.77
C GLU A 240 -7.20 44.51 -3.66
N ARG A 241 -7.41 43.20 -3.43
CA ARG A 241 -8.46 42.42 -4.11
C ARG A 241 -9.87 42.58 -3.52
N GLY A 242 -10.04 43.47 -2.54
CA GLY A 242 -11.35 43.76 -1.95
C GLY A 242 -11.88 42.69 -0.99
N THR A 243 -10.99 41.91 -0.37
CA THR A 243 -11.38 40.93 0.66
C THR A 243 -12.08 41.63 1.84
N ASP A 244 -13.14 41.02 2.37
CA ASP A 244 -13.90 41.54 3.50
C ASP A 244 -12.97 41.87 4.69
N PRO A 245 -13.01 43.11 5.23
CA PRO A 245 -12.22 43.50 6.39
C PRO A 245 -12.32 42.55 7.60
N LYS A 246 -13.49 41.92 7.82
CA LYS A 246 -13.67 40.95 8.91
C LYS A 246 -12.86 39.67 8.69
N ILE A 247 -12.72 39.24 7.44
CA ILE A 247 -11.89 38.07 7.10
C ILE A 247 -10.41 38.41 7.31
N LEU A 248 -10.00 39.63 6.92
CA LEU A 248 -8.63 40.10 7.15
C LEU A 248 -8.29 40.20 8.64
N GLU A 249 -9.23 40.63 9.48
CA GLU A 249 -9.06 40.70 10.94
C GLU A 249 -8.90 39.30 11.55
N VAL A 250 -9.77 38.34 11.18
CA VAL A 250 -9.65 36.94 11.61
C VAL A 250 -8.31 36.32 11.17
N MET A 251 -7.83 36.65 9.96
CA MET A 251 -6.53 36.17 9.49
C MET A 251 -5.38 36.73 10.33
N ARG A 252 -5.42 38.01 10.72
CA ARG A 252 -4.41 38.60 11.62
C ARG A 252 -4.41 37.93 12.98
N GLU A 253 -5.57 37.80 13.61
CA GLU A 253 -5.69 37.16 14.92
C GLU A 253 -5.14 35.73 14.93
N LYS A 254 -5.24 35.02 13.81
CA LYS A 254 -4.83 33.62 13.71
C LYS A 254 -3.40 33.39 13.24
N PHE A 255 -2.84 34.26 12.41
CA PHE A 255 -1.60 33.97 11.66
C PHE A 255 -0.52 35.07 11.79
N GLU A 256 -0.84 36.21 12.40
CA GLU A 256 0.14 37.27 12.70
C GLU A 256 0.88 36.88 13.99
N ILE A 257 2.17 36.51 13.84
CA ILE A 257 3.08 36.01 14.90
C ILE A 257 4.29 36.93 15.01
#